data_AF-A0AAV1J951-F1
#
_entry.id   AF-A0AAV1J951-F1
#
_cell.length_a   1.000
_cell.length_b   1.000
_cell.length_c   1.000
_cell.angle_alpha   90.00
_cell.angle_beta   90.00
_cell.angle_gamma   90.00
#
_symmetry.space_group_name_H-M   'P 1'
#
loop_
_entity.id
_entity.type
_entity.pdbx_description
1 polymer ?
#
loop_
_entity_poly.entity_id
_entity_poly.type
_entity_poly.pdbx_seq_one_letter_code
_entity_poly.pdbx_strand_id
1 'polypeptide(L)'
;MTHFITKGSNKTQEEKLLMPFTYIQQVPGKQIRAKLTVAFNYWLRVSDEKLKAIGEIVQMLHNSSLLLDDIEDNSILRRGIPVAHSIYGIASTINAANYVMTIALEKTLQLGHPLATTVYTEQLLELHRGQGIEIYWRDNFQCPSEEEYKEMTIKKTGGLFMLAIRLMQLFSENKSDFSKLSSILGLYFQIRDDYCNLCLQEYSENKSYCEDLTEGKFSFPIIHAIRNQEDDNQVLHILRQRTRDVEVKRYCIKLLEKCGSFQHTRDTLRSLDLEARAEVARLGGNPHLEELLDDLLNWQRNEKEIN
;
A
#
# COMPACT_ATOMS: atom_id res chain seq x y z
N MET A 1 -18.08 -7.27 -14.85
CA MET A 1 -18.84 -8.14 -13.92
C MET A 1 -18.09 -9.44 -13.76
N THR A 2 -17.25 -9.52 -12.74
CA THR A 2 -16.45 -10.72 -12.41
C THR A 2 -17.39 -11.78 -11.85
N HIS A 3 -17.32 -13.02 -12.34
CA HIS A 3 -18.11 -14.13 -11.82
C HIS A 3 -17.59 -14.53 -10.43
N PHE A 4 -18.18 -13.96 -9.37
CA PHE A 4 -17.85 -14.24 -7.96
C PHE A 4 -18.69 -15.37 -7.35
N ILE A 5 -19.29 -16.24 -8.17
CA ILE A 5 -20.28 -17.21 -7.69
C ILE A 5 -19.56 -18.50 -7.29
N THR A 6 -19.38 -18.69 -5.99
CA THR A 6 -19.07 -20.00 -5.38
C THR A 6 -20.18 -21.00 -5.73
N LYS A 7 -19.82 -22.26 -6.02
CA LYS A 7 -20.81 -23.30 -6.36
C LYS A 7 -21.83 -23.44 -5.21
N GLY A 8 -23.08 -23.03 -5.45
CA GLY A 8 -24.20 -23.22 -4.53
C GLY A 8 -24.77 -21.96 -3.87
N SER A 9 -24.21 -20.77 -4.12
CA SER A 9 -24.74 -19.53 -3.56
C SER A 9 -25.85 -18.90 -4.41
N ASN A 10 -26.82 -18.27 -3.75
CA ASN A 10 -27.83 -17.46 -4.43
C ASN A 10 -27.17 -16.18 -4.94
N LYS A 11 -27.06 -16.03 -6.26
CA LYS A 11 -26.43 -14.86 -6.92
C LYS A 11 -26.90 -13.51 -6.36
N THR A 12 -28.19 -13.39 -6.05
CA THR A 12 -28.77 -12.15 -5.50
C THR A 12 -28.30 -11.86 -4.08
N GLN A 13 -27.97 -12.89 -3.30
CA GLN A 13 -27.39 -12.73 -1.96
C GLN A 13 -25.91 -12.37 -2.05
N GLU A 14 -25.14 -13.02 -2.93
CA GLU A 14 -23.73 -12.69 -3.17
C GLU A 14 -23.53 -11.22 -3.57
N GLU A 15 -24.37 -10.72 -4.49
CA GLU A 15 -24.34 -9.32 -4.92
C GLU A 15 -24.55 -8.35 -3.75
N LYS A 16 -25.41 -8.70 -2.77
CA LYS A 16 -25.63 -7.89 -1.57
C LYS A 16 -24.42 -7.90 -0.63
N LEU A 17 -23.79 -9.05 -0.44
CA LEU A 17 -22.61 -9.19 0.42
C LEU A 17 -21.40 -8.46 -0.15
N LEU A 18 -21.29 -8.40 -1.48
CA LEU A 18 -20.16 -7.80 -2.19
C LEU A 18 -20.35 -6.32 -2.53
N MET A 19 -21.43 -5.66 -2.09
CA MET A 19 -21.65 -4.23 -2.41
C MET A 19 -20.48 -3.32 -1.98
N PRO A 20 -19.93 -3.41 -0.75
CA PRO A 20 -18.81 -2.56 -0.34
C PRO A 20 -17.55 -2.81 -1.20
N PHE A 21 -17.30 -4.07 -1.57
CA PHE A 21 -16.17 -4.45 -2.40
C PHE A 21 -16.34 -4.02 -3.86
N THR A 22 -17.53 -4.15 -4.42
CA THR A 22 -17.83 -3.72 -5.79
C THR A 22 -17.75 -2.19 -5.89
N TYR A 23 -18.15 -1.48 -4.84
CA TYR A 23 -18.07 -0.02 -4.76
C TYR A 23 -16.63 0.49 -4.90
N ILE A 24 -15.67 -0.05 -4.12
CA ILE A 24 -14.27 0.39 -4.21
C ILE A 24 -13.62 0.04 -5.57
N GLN A 25 -14.17 -0.94 -6.29
CA GLN A 25 -13.72 -1.29 -7.65
C GLN A 25 -14.18 -0.29 -8.73
N GLN A 26 -15.19 0.55 -8.46
CA GLN A 26 -15.69 1.53 -9.43
C GLN A 26 -14.67 2.62 -9.74
N VAL A 27 -13.74 2.89 -8.82
CA VAL A 27 -12.67 3.87 -9.03
C VAL A 27 -11.35 3.13 -9.21
N PRO A 28 -10.94 2.86 -10.47
CA PRO A 28 -9.70 2.13 -10.72
C PRO A 28 -8.51 2.94 -10.18
N GLY A 29 -7.62 2.27 -9.44
CA GLY A 29 -6.33 2.86 -9.04
C GLY A 29 -5.39 2.99 -10.23
N LYS A 30 -4.16 3.48 -9.99
CA LYS A 30 -3.09 3.66 -11.01
C LYS A 30 -2.58 2.36 -11.67
N GLN A 31 -3.24 1.22 -11.44
CA GLN A 31 -2.91 -0.12 -11.97
C GLN A 31 -1.43 -0.55 -11.82
N ILE A 32 -0.71 0.05 -10.88
CA ILE A 32 0.71 -0.22 -10.60
C ILE A 32 0.96 -1.72 -10.36
N ARG A 33 0.05 -2.38 -9.65
CA ARG A 33 0.15 -3.82 -9.37
C ARG A 33 0.07 -4.67 -10.64
N ALA A 34 -0.80 -4.31 -11.59
CA ALA A 34 -0.87 -5.01 -12.87
C ALA A 34 0.42 -4.83 -13.68
N LYS A 35 0.98 -3.61 -13.71
CA LYS A 35 2.29 -3.33 -14.32
C LYS A 35 3.41 -4.15 -13.66
N LEU A 36 3.42 -4.24 -12.33
CA LEU A 36 4.38 -5.07 -11.59
C LEU A 36 4.23 -6.55 -11.91
N THR A 37 3.01 -7.07 -11.99
CA THR A 37 2.77 -8.47 -12.38
C THR A 37 3.34 -8.77 -13.77
N VAL A 38 3.14 -7.87 -14.74
CA VAL A 38 3.73 -7.98 -16.09
C VAL A 38 5.27 -7.91 -16.01
N ALA A 39 5.80 -6.94 -15.25
CA ALA A 39 7.24 -6.78 -15.08
C ALA A 39 7.89 -8.02 -14.47
N PHE A 40 7.37 -8.58 -13.38
CA PHE A 40 7.92 -9.80 -12.80
C PHE A 40 7.71 -11.03 -13.71
N ASN A 41 6.65 -11.07 -14.53
CA ASN A 41 6.45 -12.18 -15.46
C ASN A 41 7.49 -12.20 -16.59
N TYR A 42 8.14 -11.08 -16.90
CA TYR A 42 9.30 -11.04 -17.80
C TYR A 42 10.41 -12.02 -17.36
N TRP A 43 10.67 -12.08 -16.06
CA TRP A 43 11.63 -13.02 -15.47
C TRP A 43 11.04 -14.39 -15.18
N LEU A 44 9.79 -14.44 -14.70
CA LEU A 44 9.18 -15.66 -14.16
C LEU A 44 8.48 -16.52 -15.23
N ARG A 45 8.09 -15.95 -16.37
CA ARG A 45 7.54 -16.70 -17.53
C ARG A 45 6.42 -17.69 -17.15
N VAL A 46 5.53 -17.27 -16.26
CA VAL A 46 4.35 -18.03 -15.85
C VAL A 46 3.32 -17.99 -16.97
N SER A 47 2.56 -19.08 -17.15
CA SER A 47 1.48 -19.14 -18.15
C SER A 47 0.40 -18.10 -17.90
N ASP A 48 -0.21 -17.58 -18.96
CA ASP A 48 -1.25 -16.54 -18.87
C ASP A 48 -2.43 -16.94 -17.97
N GLU A 49 -2.80 -18.23 -17.99
CA GLU A 49 -3.85 -18.78 -17.13
C GLU A 49 -3.50 -18.60 -15.64
N LYS A 50 -2.30 -19.01 -15.24
CA LYS A 50 -1.84 -18.91 -13.85
C LYS A 50 -1.57 -17.46 -13.47
N LEU A 51 -1.01 -16.67 -14.37
CA LEU A 51 -0.78 -15.24 -14.16
C LEU A 51 -2.08 -14.49 -13.87
N LYS A 52 -3.12 -14.75 -14.66
CA LYS A 52 -4.45 -14.17 -14.45
C LYS A 52 -5.05 -14.61 -13.11
N ALA A 53 -4.99 -15.89 -12.78
CA ALA A 53 -5.51 -16.41 -11.51
C ALA A 53 -4.80 -15.78 -10.29
N ILE A 54 -3.47 -15.65 -10.34
CA ILE A 54 -2.67 -15.00 -9.29
C ILE A 54 -3.00 -13.50 -9.22
N GLY A 55 -3.13 -12.83 -10.36
CA GLY A 55 -3.53 -11.43 -10.43
C GLY A 55 -4.89 -11.17 -9.79
N GLU A 56 -5.87 -12.05 -10.01
CA GLU A 56 -7.19 -11.98 -9.36
C GLU A 56 -7.07 -12.07 -7.83
N ILE A 57 -6.30 -13.04 -7.31
CA ILE A 57 -6.07 -13.22 -5.88
C ILE A 57 -5.45 -11.97 -5.26
N VAL A 58 -4.37 -11.46 -5.85
CA VAL A 58 -3.65 -10.27 -5.36
C VAL A 58 -4.56 -9.03 -5.39
N GLN A 59 -5.34 -8.86 -6.45
CA GLN A 59 -6.26 -7.73 -6.57
C GLN A 59 -7.42 -7.80 -5.57
N MET A 60 -7.92 -8.99 -5.27
CA MET A 60 -8.93 -9.21 -4.24
C MET A 60 -8.39 -8.84 -2.87
N LEU A 61 -7.22 -9.36 -2.51
CA LEU A 61 -6.56 -9.03 -1.24
C LEU A 61 -6.25 -7.55 -1.10
N HIS A 62 -5.75 -6.91 -2.17
CA HIS A 62 -5.47 -5.48 -2.16
C HIS A 62 -6.71 -4.65 -1.85
N ASN A 63 -7.82 -4.92 -2.53
CA ASN A 63 -9.04 -4.14 -2.32
C ASN A 63 -9.69 -4.47 -0.97
N SER A 64 -9.64 -5.72 -0.52
CA SER A 64 -10.07 -6.09 0.83
C SER A 64 -9.26 -5.40 1.91
N SER A 65 -7.92 -5.33 1.76
CA SER A 65 -7.07 -4.65 2.73
C SER A 65 -7.38 -3.15 2.77
N LEU A 66 -7.64 -2.50 1.62
CA LEU A 66 -8.03 -1.09 1.59
C LEU A 66 -9.35 -0.82 2.32
N LEU A 67 -10.34 -1.71 2.23
CA LEU A 67 -11.61 -1.55 2.95
C LEU A 67 -11.42 -1.60 4.47
N LEU A 68 -10.51 -2.45 4.96
CA LEU A 68 -10.19 -2.54 6.38
C LEU A 68 -9.32 -1.36 6.83
N ASP A 69 -8.28 -1.03 6.06
CA ASP A 69 -7.35 0.10 6.30
C ASP A 69 -8.13 1.42 6.42
N ASP A 70 -9.05 1.70 5.48
CA ASP A 70 -9.88 2.92 5.55
C ASP A 70 -10.76 2.99 6.81
N ILE A 71 -11.17 1.85 7.38
CA ILE A 71 -11.90 1.79 8.66
C ILE A 71 -10.94 2.00 9.83
N GLU A 72 -9.81 1.31 9.82
CA GLU A 72 -8.78 1.35 10.86
C GLU A 72 -8.18 2.76 11.00
N ASP A 73 -8.09 3.51 9.91
CA ASP A 73 -7.58 4.89 9.83
C ASP A 73 -8.67 5.96 10.05
N ASN A 74 -9.96 5.59 10.05
CA ASN A 74 -11.09 6.54 10.00
C ASN A 74 -11.03 7.51 8.81
N SER A 75 -10.57 7.00 7.66
CA SER A 75 -10.44 7.75 6.41
C SER A 75 -11.80 8.29 5.95
N ILE A 76 -11.80 9.42 5.26
CA ILE A 76 -13.04 10.03 4.75
C ILE A 76 -13.22 9.73 3.25
N LEU A 77 -12.12 9.77 2.50
CA LEU A 77 -12.11 9.58 1.06
C LEU A 77 -11.14 8.49 0.64
N ARG A 78 -11.48 7.78 -0.44
CA ARG A 78 -10.56 6.91 -1.18
C ARG A 78 -10.69 7.22 -2.67
N ARG A 79 -9.59 7.65 -3.30
CA ARG A 79 -9.54 8.00 -4.74
C ARG A 79 -10.63 9.01 -5.12
N GLY A 80 -10.86 9.99 -4.25
CA GLY A 80 -11.78 11.11 -4.48
C GLY A 80 -13.26 10.82 -4.28
N ILE A 81 -13.61 9.59 -3.86
CA ILE A 81 -14.98 9.23 -3.49
C ILE A 81 -15.05 8.88 -1.99
N PRO A 82 -16.23 8.99 -1.35
CA PRO A 82 -16.41 8.54 0.03
C PRO A 82 -15.96 7.10 0.22
N VAL A 83 -15.38 6.80 1.38
CA VAL A 83 -15.00 5.42 1.74
C VAL A 83 -16.23 4.51 1.87
N ALA A 84 -16.09 3.23 1.55
CA ALA A 84 -17.21 2.28 1.52
C ALA A 84 -17.97 2.19 2.85
N HIS A 85 -17.27 2.27 3.98
CA HIS A 85 -17.88 2.18 5.31
C HIS A 85 -18.76 3.39 5.65
N SER A 86 -18.55 4.54 5.00
CA SER A 86 -19.43 5.72 5.13
C SER A 86 -20.76 5.54 4.41
N ILE A 87 -20.82 4.66 3.41
CA ILE A 87 -22.01 4.40 2.58
C ILE A 87 -22.77 3.17 3.09
N TYR A 88 -22.06 2.06 3.32
CA TYR A 88 -22.65 0.77 3.67
C TYR A 88 -22.57 0.44 5.16
N GLY A 89 -21.89 1.27 5.95
CA GLY A 89 -21.62 1.02 7.36
C GLY A 89 -20.37 0.17 7.61
N ILE A 90 -19.81 0.33 8.81
CA ILE A 90 -18.60 -0.34 9.27
C ILE A 90 -18.78 -1.86 9.24
N ALA A 91 -19.85 -2.38 9.87
CA ALA A 91 -20.06 -3.83 10.00
C ALA A 91 -20.15 -4.55 8.64
N SER A 92 -20.92 -3.99 7.70
CA SER A 92 -21.05 -4.56 6.36
C SER A 92 -19.74 -4.52 5.59
N THR A 93 -18.96 -3.45 5.75
CA THR A 93 -17.67 -3.30 5.06
C THR A 93 -16.61 -4.26 5.60
N ILE A 94 -16.52 -4.43 6.93
CA ILE A 94 -15.64 -5.44 7.56
C ILE A 94 -16.01 -6.83 7.07
N ASN A 95 -17.30 -7.19 7.10
CA ASN A 95 -17.73 -8.50 6.68
C ASN A 95 -17.43 -8.77 5.20
N ALA A 96 -17.68 -7.79 4.32
CA ALA A 96 -17.38 -7.90 2.90
C ALA A 96 -15.88 -8.08 2.63
N ALA A 97 -15.03 -7.32 3.32
CA ALA A 97 -13.58 -7.44 3.18
C ALA A 97 -13.07 -8.82 3.58
N ASN A 98 -13.49 -9.31 4.75
CA ASN A 98 -13.14 -10.64 5.27
C ASN A 98 -13.70 -11.77 4.40
N TYR A 99 -14.92 -11.61 3.89
CA TYR A 99 -15.52 -12.56 2.96
C TYR A 99 -14.69 -12.69 1.68
N VAL A 100 -14.29 -11.56 1.08
CA VAL A 100 -13.45 -11.57 -0.13
C VAL A 100 -12.05 -12.13 0.14
N MET A 101 -11.45 -11.88 1.30
CA MET A 101 -10.20 -12.55 1.69
C MET A 101 -10.38 -14.08 1.75
N THR A 102 -11.54 -14.56 2.20
CA THR A 102 -11.85 -16.00 2.24
C THR A 102 -12.02 -16.56 0.82
N ILE A 103 -12.66 -15.84 -0.10
CA ILE A 103 -12.74 -16.22 -1.50
C ILE A 103 -11.35 -16.21 -2.16
N ALA A 104 -10.47 -15.27 -1.80
CA ALA A 104 -9.09 -15.24 -2.28
C ALA A 104 -8.30 -16.48 -1.84
N LEU A 105 -8.53 -16.98 -0.61
CA LEU A 105 -8.00 -18.26 -0.14
C LEU A 105 -8.56 -19.45 -0.95
N GLU A 106 -9.88 -19.47 -1.24
CA GLU A 106 -10.49 -20.48 -2.10
C GLU A 106 -9.85 -20.51 -3.49
N LYS A 107 -9.67 -19.34 -4.12
CA LYS A 107 -8.98 -19.21 -5.40
C LYS A 107 -7.51 -19.64 -5.34
N THR A 108 -6.84 -19.37 -4.22
CA THR A 108 -5.47 -19.85 -3.98
C THR A 108 -5.41 -21.37 -3.94
N LEU A 109 -6.37 -22.04 -3.29
CA LEU A 109 -6.49 -23.51 -3.32
C LEU A 109 -6.68 -24.04 -4.74
N GLN A 110 -7.49 -23.35 -5.55
CA GLN A 110 -7.75 -23.70 -6.96
C GLN A 110 -6.51 -23.55 -7.87
N LEU A 111 -5.43 -22.89 -7.42
CA LEU A 111 -4.18 -22.87 -8.17
C LEU A 111 -3.58 -24.28 -8.33
N GLY A 112 -3.94 -25.22 -7.45
CA GLY A 112 -3.56 -26.64 -7.54
C GLY A 112 -2.11 -26.95 -7.19
N HIS A 113 -1.41 -26.01 -6.53
CA HIS A 113 -0.04 -26.22 -6.07
C HIS A 113 -0.01 -26.43 -4.54
N PRO A 114 0.66 -27.48 -4.02
CA PRO A 114 0.61 -27.84 -2.60
C PRO A 114 1.13 -26.76 -1.65
N LEU A 115 2.03 -25.89 -2.12
CA LEU A 115 2.58 -24.76 -1.34
C LEU A 115 1.79 -23.44 -1.49
N ALA A 116 0.74 -23.38 -2.31
CA ALA A 116 0.05 -22.12 -2.59
C ALA A 116 -0.58 -21.50 -1.33
N THR A 117 -1.22 -22.32 -0.50
CA THR A 117 -1.84 -21.88 0.77
C THR A 117 -0.81 -21.52 1.83
N THR A 118 0.35 -22.19 1.85
CA THR A 118 1.47 -21.81 2.72
C THR A 118 1.97 -20.41 2.37
N VAL A 119 2.24 -20.16 1.09
CA VAL A 119 2.66 -18.84 0.60
C VAL A 119 1.61 -17.77 0.95
N TYR A 120 0.34 -18.03 0.67
CA TYR A 120 -0.76 -17.14 1.03
C TYR A 120 -0.79 -16.81 2.52
N THR A 121 -0.76 -17.83 3.38
CA THR A 121 -0.88 -17.67 4.82
C THR A 121 0.32 -16.90 5.40
N GLU A 122 1.54 -17.24 4.99
CA GLU A 122 2.75 -16.55 5.43
C GLU A 122 2.71 -15.06 5.08
N GLN A 123 2.31 -14.71 3.85
CA GLN A 123 2.28 -13.31 3.43
C GLN A 123 1.13 -12.52 4.06
N LEU A 124 -0.04 -13.14 4.28
CA LEU A 124 -1.10 -12.50 5.04
C LEU A 124 -0.69 -12.24 6.50
N LEU A 125 0.04 -13.17 7.13
CA LEU A 125 0.56 -12.97 8.48
C LEU A 125 1.54 -11.79 8.53
N GLU A 126 2.46 -11.67 7.58
CA GLU A 126 3.34 -10.50 7.50
C GLU A 126 2.56 -9.20 7.29
N LEU A 127 1.58 -9.18 6.39
CA LEU A 127 0.73 -8.00 6.15
C LEU A 127 0.06 -7.53 7.45
N HIS A 128 -0.56 -8.45 8.20
CA HIS A 128 -1.21 -8.12 9.48
C HIS A 128 -0.20 -7.70 10.56
N ARG A 129 1.01 -8.28 10.58
CA ARG A 129 2.08 -7.84 11.50
C ARG A 129 2.51 -6.41 11.21
N GLY A 130 2.66 -6.06 9.93
CA GLY A 130 2.98 -4.70 9.48
C GLY A 130 1.86 -3.71 9.84
N GLN A 131 0.62 -4.02 9.46
CA GLN A 131 -0.53 -3.18 9.78
C GLN A 131 -0.70 -2.99 11.30
N GLY A 132 -0.60 -4.08 12.06
CA GLY A 132 -0.81 -4.06 13.51
C GLY A 132 0.22 -3.22 14.25
N ILE A 133 1.50 -3.26 13.86
CA ILE A 133 2.53 -2.46 14.53
C ILE A 133 2.40 -0.96 14.18
N GLU A 134 2.00 -0.63 12.95
CA GLU A 134 1.70 0.75 12.55
C GLU A 134 0.53 1.33 13.36
N ILE A 135 -0.57 0.57 13.48
CA ILE A 135 -1.73 0.93 14.31
C ILE A 135 -1.30 1.12 15.76
N TYR A 136 -0.50 0.19 16.31
CA TYR A 136 0.00 0.28 17.68
C TYR A 136 0.78 1.57 17.91
N TRP A 137 1.74 1.90 17.05
CA TRP A 137 2.49 3.15 17.16
C TRP A 137 1.58 4.37 17.17
N ARG A 138 0.65 4.44 16.20
CA ARG A 138 -0.33 5.52 16.03
C ARG A 138 -1.23 5.70 17.25
N ASP A 139 -1.81 4.61 17.76
CA ASP A 139 -2.81 4.66 18.83
C ASP A 139 -2.18 4.76 20.23
N ASN A 140 -0.92 4.34 20.38
CA ASN A 140 -0.14 4.50 21.62
C ASN A 140 0.81 5.72 21.59
N PHE A 141 0.79 6.51 20.52
CA PHE A 141 1.62 7.71 20.31
C PHE A 141 3.13 7.45 20.49
N GLN A 142 3.57 6.28 20.05
CA GLN A 142 4.96 5.86 20.09
C GLN A 142 5.57 6.04 18.70
N CYS A 143 6.27 7.14 18.48
CA CYS A 143 6.98 7.35 17.23
C CYS A 143 8.03 6.25 17.03
N PRO A 144 8.03 5.50 15.92
CA PRO A 144 9.09 4.53 15.64
C PRO A 144 10.40 5.25 15.28
N SER A 145 11.49 4.49 15.26
CA SER A 145 12.69 4.85 14.50
C SER A 145 12.45 4.65 13.00
N GLU A 146 13.30 5.26 12.17
CA GLU A 146 13.22 5.05 10.72
C GLU A 146 13.43 3.57 10.34
N GLU A 147 14.29 2.83 11.04
CA GLU A 147 14.52 1.42 10.74
C GLU A 147 13.34 0.54 11.11
N GLU A 148 12.70 0.79 12.26
CA GLU A 148 11.43 0.13 12.60
C GLU A 148 10.36 0.41 11.55
N TYR A 149 10.25 1.66 11.08
CA TYR A 149 9.32 2.02 10.01
C TYR A 149 9.62 1.27 8.70
N LYS A 150 10.90 1.14 8.31
CA LYS A 150 11.29 0.37 7.12
C LYS A 150 10.89 -1.10 7.26
N GLU A 151 11.15 -1.72 8.41
CA GLU A 151 10.74 -3.10 8.67
C GLU A 151 9.22 -3.29 8.61
N MET A 152 8.45 -2.39 9.22
CA MET A 152 6.99 -2.40 9.15
C MET A 152 6.51 -2.31 7.69
N THR A 153 7.11 -1.41 6.91
CA THR A 153 6.73 -1.17 5.51
C THR A 153 6.99 -2.40 4.62
N ILE A 154 8.11 -3.08 4.84
CA ILE A 154 8.43 -4.33 4.15
C ILE A 154 7.34 -5.38 4.42
N LYS A 155 6.81 -5.44 5.64
CA LYS A 155 5.74 -6.37 6.02
C LYS A 155 4.38 -5.97 5.43
N LYS A 156 3.96 -4.71 5.61
CA LYS A 156 2.66 -4.18 5.16
C LYS A 156 2.55 -4.14 3.63
N THR A 157 3.45 -3.39 2.99
CA THR A 157 3.38 -3.10 1.55
C THR A 157 4.17 -4.13 0.74
N GLY A 158 5.34 -4.53 1.22
CA GLY A 158 6.14 -5.58 0.58
C GLY A 158 5.49 -6.96 0.63
N GLY A 159 4.72 -7.29 1.68
CA GLY A 159 4.06 -8.59 1.85
C GLY A 159 3.13 -8.96 0.69
N LEU A 160 2.37 -7.99 0.16
CA LEU A 160 1.47 -8.26 -0.96
C LEU A 160 2.21 -8.38 -2.31
N PHE A 161 3.30 -7.65 -2.51
CA PHE A 161 4.17 -7.84 -3.68
C PHE A 161 4.85 -9.22 -3.63
N MET A 162 5.38 -9.58 -2.47
CA MET A 162 6.01 -10.86 -2.23
C MET A 162 5.03 -12.02 -2.37
N LEU A 163 3.75 -11.84 -2.00
CA LEU A 163 2.70 -12.82 -2.29
C LEU A 163 2.59 -13.09 -3.79
N ALA A 164 2.49 -12.04 -4.61
CA ALA A 164 2.38 -12.19 -6.06
C ALA A 164 3.60 -12.92 -6.63
N ILE A 165 4.80 -12.46 -6.26
CA ILE A 165 6.08 -13.02 -6.73
C ILE A 165 6.21 -14.49 -6.32
N ARG A 166 5.97 -14.83 -5.04
CA ARG A 166 6.11 -16.20 -4.55
C ARG A 166 5.08 -17.13 -5.15
N LEU A 167 3.83 -16.70 -5.33
CA LEU A 167 2.82 -17.49 -6.03
C LEU A 167 3.21 -17.74 -7.50
N MET A 168 3.74 -16.72 -8.19
CA MET A 168 4.26 -16.88 -9.55
C MET A 168 5.44 -17.85 -9.60
N GLN A 169 6.36 -17.77 -8.62
CA GLN A 169 7.50 -18.67 -8.51
C GLN A 169 7.10 -20.13 -8.31
N LEU A 170 5.93 -20.45 -7.76
CA LEU A 170 5.45 -21.84 -7.70
C LEU A 170 5.28 -22.47 -9.10
N PHE A 171 5.01 -21.65 -10.11
CA PHE A 171 4.75 -22.09 -11.49
C PHE A 171 5.85 -21.66 -12.48
N SER A 172 6.98 -21.17 -11.96
CA SER A 172 8.13 -20.72 -12.75
C SER A 172 9.33 -21.64 -12.56
N GLU A 173 10.16 -21.81 -13.57
CA GLU A 173 11.50 -22.40 -13.44
C GLU A 173 12.49 -21.45 -12.75
N ASN A 174 12.24 -20.14 -12.83
CA ASN A 174 13.09 -19.13 -12.22
C ASN A 174 12.82 -19.03 -10.71
N LYS A 175 13.82 -19.40 -9.91
CA LYS A 175 13.80 -19.35 -8.45
C LYS A 175 14.72 -18.28 -7.86
N SER A 176 15.09 -17.26 -8.65
CA SER A 176 15.90 -16.14 -8.16
C SER A 176 15.30 -15.49 -6.91
N ASP A 177 16.15 -14.98 -6.03
CA ASP A 177 15.70 -14.23 -4.87
C ASP A 177 15.32 -12.80 -5.26
N PHE A 178 14.02 -12.49 -5.16
CA PHE A 178 13.45 -11.17 -5.40
C PHE A 178 13.16 -10.40 -4.10
N SER A 179 13.55 -10.93 -2.94
CA SER A 179 13.25 -10.36 -1.63
C SER A 179 13.79 -8.94 -1.49
N LYS A 180 15.05 -8.73 -1.88
CA LYS A 180 15.69 -7.40 -1.84
C LYS A 180 14.95 -6.39 -2.72
N LEU A 181 14.68 -6.74 -3.98
CA LEU A 181 13.96 -5.86 -4.91
C LEU A 181 12.54 -5.55 -4.40
N SER A 182 11.82 -6.56 -3.92
CA SER A 182 10.47 -6.39 -3.36
C SER A 182 10.47 -5.47 -2.13
N SER A 183 11.48 -5.58 -1.27
CA SER A 183 11.64 -4.70 -0.11
C SER A 183 11.91 -3.25 -0.52
N ILE A 184 12.81 -3.03 -1.48
CA ILE A 184 13.10 -1.69 -2.01
C ILE A 184 11.84 -1.08 -2.62
N LEU A 185 11.14 -1.81 -3.48
CA LEU A 185 9.90 -1.33 -4.10
C LEU A 185 8.83 -1.06 -3.05
N GLY A 186 8.62 -1.98 -2.11
CA GLY A 186 7.66 -1.81 -1.02
C GLY A 186 7.91 -0.54 -0.21
N LEU A 187 9.17 -0.30 0.15
CA LEU A 187 9.59 0.89 0.88
C LEU A 187 9.41 2.17 0.05
N TYR A 188 9.85 2.15 -1.22
CA TYR A 188 9.68 3.27 -2.13
C TYR A 188 8.21 3.65 -2.31
N PHE A 189 7.33 2.67 -2.52
CA PHE A 189 5.90 2.92 -2.70
C PHE A 189 5.26 3.56 -1.47
N GLN A 190 5.62 3.11 -0.27
CA GLN A 190 5.07 3.66 0.97
C GLN A 190 5.58 5.07 1.23
N ILE A 191 6.90 5.31 1.18
CA ILE A 191 7.48 6.65 1.38
C ILE A 191 6.94 7.63 0.35
N ARG A 192 6.75 7.18 -0.90
CA ARG A 192 6.14 8.02 -1.94
C ARG A 192 4.68 8.35 -1.62
N ASP A 193 3.89 7.41 -1.10
CA ASP A 193 2.50 7.68 -0.69
C ASP A 193 2.46 8.68 0.48
N ASP A 194 3.27 8.46 1.51
CA ASP A 194 3.43 9.35 2.67
C ASP A 194 3.82 10.77 2.23
N TYR A 195 4.78 10.90 1.30
CA TYR A 195 5.17 12.19 0.73
C TYR A 195 4.02 12.86 -0.03
N CYS A 196 3.32 12.10 -0.90
CA CYS A 196 2.22 12.61 -1.69
C CYS A 196 1.04 13.07 -0.82
N ASN A 197 0.74 12.35 0.27
CA ASN A 197 -0.36 12.68 1.20
C ASN A 197 -0.15 14.02 1.92
N LEU A 198 1.10 14.44 2.13
CA LEU A 198 1.44 15.67 2.84
C LEU A 198 1.78 16.85 1.93
N CYS A 199 2.35 16.63 0.75
CA CYS A 199 2.84 17.71 -0.12
C CYS A 199 1.92 18.10 -1.28
N LEU A 200 1.11 17.18 -1.80
CA LEU A 200 0.47 17.38 -3.10
C LEU A 200 -0.96 17.90 -2.95
N GLN A 201 -1.18 19.15 -3.37
CA GLN A 201 -2.50 19.74 -3.44
C GLN A 201 -3.43 18.93 -4.37
N GLU A 202 -2.93 18.37 -5.48
CA GLU A 202 -3.68 17.45 -6.35
C GLU A 202 -4.01 16.09 -5.68
N TYR A 203 -3.23 15.63 -4.69
CA TYR A 203 -3.61 14.44 -3.91
C TYR A 203 -4.75 14.73 -2.94
N SER A 204 -4.97 16.00 -2.55
CA SER A 204 -6.13 16.41 -1.76
C SER A 204 -7.47 16.25 -2.49
N GLU A 205 -7.44 15.98 -3.81
CA GLU A 205 -8.62 15.58 -4.58
C GLU A 205 -8.88 14.07 -4.47
N ASN A 206 -7.85 13.26 -4.19
CA ASN A 206 -7.96 11.80 -4.04
C ASN A 206 -8.16 11.34 -2.59
N LYS A 207 -7.66 12.12 -1.62
CA LYS A 207 -7.74 11.94 -0.16
C LYS A 207 -8.05 13.28 0.50
N SER A 208 -8.46 13.32 1.77
CA SER A 208 -8.63 14.62 2.45
C SER A 208 -7.27 15.34 2.65
N TYR A 209 -7.25 16.68 2.70
CA TYR A 209 -6.01 17.46 2.85
C TYR A 209 -5.20 17.01 4.08
N CYS A 210 -3.97 16.52 3.87
CA CYS A 210 -3.07 15.98 4.91
C CYS A 210 -3.77 14.96 5.83
N GLU A 211 -4.38 13.93 5.26
CA GLU A 211 -5.14 12.91 5.99
C GLU A 211 -4.31 12.19 7.06
N ASP A 212 -3.03 11.89 6.78
CA ASP A 212 -2.09 11.31 7.77
C ASP A 212 -2.07 12.07 9.11
N LEU A 213 -2.22 13.42 9.09
CA LEU A 213 -2.28 14.24 10.30
C LEU A 213 -3.61 14.07 11.07
N THR A 214 -4.71 13.82 10.37
CA THR A 214 -6.00 13.50 10.99
C THR A 214 -6.03 12.08 11.52
N GLU A 215 -5.41 11.13 10.81
CA GLU A 215 -5.25 9.74 11.26
C GLU A 215 -4.38 9.67 12.52
N GLY A 216 -3.46 10.64 12.69
CA GLY A 216 -2.44 10.60 13.74
C GLY A 216 -1.26 9.70 13.37
N LYS A 217 -1.09 9.43 12.07
CA LYS A 217 -0.15 8.45 11.52
C LYS A 217 1.29 8.95 11.58
N PHE A 218 2.19 8.07 12.01
CA PHE A 218 3.64 8.30 11.93
C PHE A 218 4.15 7.98 10.52
N SER A 219 3.89 8.87 9.56
CA SER A 219 4.42 8.76 8.19
C SER A 219 5.88 9.19 8.12
N PHE A 220 6.59 8.79 7.05
CA PHE A 220 8.06 8.97 6.94
C PHE A 220 8.53 10.42 7.22
N PRO A 221 7.92 11.48 6.64
CA PRO A 221 8.33 12.86 6.92
C PRO A 221 8.08 13.29 8.37
N ILE A 222 7.03 12.75 8.99
CA ILE A 222 6.63 13.03 10.38
C ILE A 222 7.61 12.36 11.35
N ILE A 223 7.99 11.11 11.09
CA ILE A 223 9.00 10.38 11.89
C ILE A 223 10.31 11.17 11.90
N HIS A 224 10.80 11.56 10.73
CA HIS A 224 12.01 12.36 10.61
C HIS A 224 11.93 13.66 11.41
N ALA A 225 10.81 14.40 11.31
CA ALA A 225 10.65 15.65 12.04
C ALA A 225 10.68 15.47 13.57
N ILE A 226 9.97 14.46 14.08
CA ILE A 226 9.90 14.16 15.51
C ILE A 226 11.27 13.71 16.04
N ARG A 227 12.00 12.91 15.27
CA ARG A 227 13.30 12.38 15.69
C ARG A 227 14.44 13.39 15.60
N ASN A 228 14.35 14.36 14.69
CA ASN A 228 15.39 15.39 14.53
C ASN A 228 15.14 16.66 15.36
N GLN A 229 14.10 16.69 16.19
CA GLN A 229 13.82 17.79 17.11
C GLN A 229 13.60 17.28 18.54
N GLU A 230 14.69 16.95 19.24
CA GLU A 230 14.63 16.41 20.61
C GLU A 230 13.95 17.35 21.62
N ASP A 231 14.05 18.68 21.41
CA ASP A 231 13.51 19.70 22.31
C ASP A 231 12.13 20.26 21.88
N ASP A 232 11.62 19.87 20.70
CA ASP A 232 10.37 20.40 20.14
C ASP A 232 9.36 19.29 19.82
N ASN A 233 8.38 19.15 20.70
CA ASN A 233 7.31 18.15 20.57
C ASN A 233 6.09 18.66 19.80
N GLN A 234 6.13 19.83 19.14
CA GLN A 234 4.97 20.41 18.46
C GLN A 234 4.34 19.47 17.44
N VAL A 235 5.14 18.83 16.58
CA VAL A 235 4.64 17.88 15.56
C VAL A 235 3.92 16.70 16.23
N LEU A 236 4.51 16.12 17.28
CA LEU A 236 3.91 15.02 18.05
C LEU A 236 2.60 15.45 18.72
N HIS A 237 2.55 16.66 19.29
CA HIS A 237 1.34 17.19 19.89
C HIS A 237 0.22 17.42 18.87
N ILE A 238 0.53 17.96 17.69
CA ILE A 238 -0.44 18.11 16.60
C ILE A 238 -0.97 16.75 16.16
N LEU A 239 -0.08 15.77 15.97
CA LEU A 239 -0.45 14.42 15.56
C LEU A 239 -1.41 13.76 16.57
N ARG A 240 -1.15 13.94 17.87
CA ARG A 240 -2.02 13.48 18.97
C ARG A 240 -3.44 14.05 18.94
N GLN A 241 -3.62 15.26 18.40
CA GLN A 241 -4.94 15.89 18.34
C GLN A 241 -5.85 15.26 17.29
N ARG A 242 -5.30 14.52 16.30
CA ARG A 242 -6.08 13.98 15.16
C ARG A 242 -6.95 15.05 14.51
N THR A 243 -6.38 16.25 14.38
CA THR A 243 -7.13 17.45 14.05
C THR A 243 -7.68 17.40 12.63
N ARG A 244 -8.86 18.01 12.43
CA ARG A 244 -9.44 18.31 11.11
C ARG A 244 -9.26 19.78 10.73
N ASP A 245 -8.67 20.58 11.60
CA ASP A 245 -8.42 22.00 11.37
C ASP A 245 -7.32 22.19 10.31
N VAL A 246 -7.67 22.88 9.22
CA VAL A 246 -6.80 23.12 8.07
C VAL A 246 -5.62 24.03 8.44
N GLU A 247 -5.81 25.01 9.32
CA GLU A 247 -4.74 25.91 9.73
C GLU A 247 -3.72 25.19 10.61
N VAL A 248 -4.17 24.32 11.51
CA VAL A 248 -3.26 23.47 12.32
C VAL A 248 -2.46 22.52 11.40
N LYS A 249 -3.12 21.91 10.41
CA LYS A 249 -2.44 21.07 9.42
C LYS A 249 -1.40 21.86 8.62
N ARG A 250 -1.77 23.04 8.10
CA ARG A 250 -0.87 23.92 7.35
C ARG A 250 0.33 24.35 8.20
N TYR A 251 0.12 24.63 9.48
CA TYR A 251 1.21 24.93 10.41
C TYR A 251 2.15 23.72 10.58
N CYS A 252 1.60 22.51 10.75
CA CYS A 252 2.41 21.29 10.83
C CYS A 252 3.27 21.08 9.57
N ILE A 253 2.71 21.26 8.37
CA ILE A 253 3.47 21.18 7.11
C ILE A 253 4.65 22.15 7.11
N LYS A 254 4.48 23.40 7.59
CA LYS A 254 5.58 24.36 7.72
C LYS A 254 6.67 23.90 8.71
N LEU A 255 6.29 23.22 9.79
CA LEU A 255 7.25 22.62 10.71
C LEU A 255 8.07 21.53 10.00
N LEU A 256 7.40 20.61 9.28
CA LEU A 256 8.07 19.54 8.52
C LEU A 256 9.07 20.10 7.49
N GLU A 257 8.71 21.17 6.79
CA GLU A 257 9.61 21.87 5.85
C GLU A 257 10.81 22.49 6.59
N LYS A 258 10.57 23.19 7.71
CA LYS A 258 11.66 23.79 8.53
C LYS A 258 12.62 22.72 9.08
N CYS A 259 12.13 21.53 9.38
CA CYS A 259 12.95 20.38 9.81
C CYS A 259 13.73 19.73 8.66
N GLY A 260 13.51 20.14 7.41
CA GLY A 260 14.08 19.49 6.23
C GLY A 260 13.49 18.10 5.95
N SER A 261 12.35 17.73 6.55
CA SER A 261 11.76 16.40 6.42
C SER A 261 11.37 16.05 4.99
N PHE A 262 10.86 17.04 4.24
CA PHE A 262 10.52 16.82 2.84
C PHE A 262 11.77 16.64 1.97
N GLN A 263 12.83 17.39 2.23
CA GLN A 263 14.10 17.20 1.54
C GLN A 263 14.68 15.81 1.82
N HIS A 264 14.73 15.41 3.09
CA HIS A 264 15.17 14.07 3.49
C HIS A 264 14.33 12.97 2.82
N THR A 265 13.00 13.13 2.78
CA THR A 265 12.10 12.19 2.10
C THR A 265 12.40 12.05 0.62
N ARG A 266 12.63 13.17 -0.09
CA ARG A 266 12.99 13.16 -1.52
C ARG A 266 14.34 12.49 -1.76
N ASP A 267 15.33 12.73 -0.91
CA ASP A 267 16.66 12.14 -1.04
C ASP A 267 16.62 10.62 -0.77
N THR A 268 15.83 10.18 0.21
CA THR A 268 15.57 8.76 0.44
C THR A 268 14.88 8.10 -0.76
N LEU A 269 13.87 8.75 -1.37
CA LEU A 269 13.23 8.24 -2.59
C LEU A 269 14.22 8.13 -3.76
N ARG A 270 15.13 9.11 -3.93
CA ARG A 270 16.19 9.05 -4.96
C ARG A 270 17.15 7.89 -4.71
N SER A 271 17.58 7.67 -3.47
CA SER A 271 18.43 6.53 -3.10
C SER A 271 17.75 5.20 -3.43
N LEU A 272 16.48 5.06 -3.05
CA LEU A 272 15.71 3.84 -3.29
C LEU A 272 15.48 3.56 -4.78
N ASP A 273 15.28 4.59 -5.62
CA ASP A 273 15.21 4.42 -7.08
C ASP A 273 16.55 3.90 -7.65
N LEU A 274 17.68 4.48 -7.23
CA LEU A 274 19.01 4.03 -7.64
C LEU A 274 19.29 2.59 -7.20
N GLU A 275 18.94 2.24 -5.97
CA GLU A 275 19.06 0.89 -5.43
C GLU A 275 18.16 -0.10 -6.18
N ALA A 276 16.93 0.29 -6.51
CA ALA A 276 16.01 -0.53 -7.30
C ALA A 276 16.61 -0.81 -8.68
N ARG A 277 17.09 0.22 -9.39
CA ARG A 277 17.70 0.06 -10.73
C ARG A 277 18.95 -0.81 -10.69
N ALA A 278 19.81 -0.63 -9.69
CA ALA A 278 20.99 -1.47 -9.51
C ALA A 278 20.60 -2.94 -9.26
N GLU A 279 19.55 -3.19 -8.49
CA GLU A 279 19.04 -4.54 -8.22
C GLU A 279 18.39 -5.15 -9.47
N VAL A 280 17.66 -4.37 -10.27
CA VAL A 280 17.12 -4.80 -11.57
C VAL A 280 18.25 -5.21 -12.53
N ALA A 281 19.31 -4.40 -12.62
CA ALA A 281 20.48 -4.72 -13.43
C ALA A 281 21.17 -6.01 -12.94
N ARG A 282 21.30 -6.20 -11.62
CA ARG A 282 21.85 -7.42 -11.01
C ARG A 282 21.04 -8.67 -11.36
N LEU A 283 19.71 -8.52 -11.50
CA LEU A 283 18.79 -9.59 -11.88
C LEU A 283 18.71 -9.84 -13.41
N GLY A 284 19.58 -9.19 -14.19
CA GLY A 284 19.66 -9.37 -15.65
C GLY A 284 18.85 -8.36 -16.47
N GLY A 285 18.40 -7.27 -15.87
CA GLY A 285 17.64 -6.21 -16.52
C GLY A 285 16.16 -6.55 -16.72
N ASN A 286 15.31 -5.52 -16.80
CA ASN A 286 13.88 -5.66 -17.03
C ASN A 286 13.26 -4.37 -17.56
N PRO A 287 12.97 -4.27 -18.87
CA PRO A 287 12.50 -3.02 -19.47
C PRO A 287 11.14 -2.57 -18.91
N HIS A 288 10.26 -3.51 -18.56
CA HIS A 288 8.95 -3.18 -17.98
C HIS A 288 9.06 -2.61 -16.57
N LEU A 289 10.04 -3.09 -15.79
CA LEU A 289 10.26 -2.58 -14.44
C LEU A 289 10.98 -1.24 -14.48
N GLU A 290 11.91 -1.05 -15.41
CA GLU A 290 12.59 0.24 -15.64
C GLU A 290 11.59 1.33 -16.07
N GLU A 291 10.69 1.01 -17.02
CA GLU A 291 9.59 1.91 -17.41
C GLU A 291 8.68 2.25 -16.23
N LEU A 292 8.36 1.27 -15.38
CA LEU A 292 7.58 1.53 -14.17
C LEU A 292 8.33 2.44 -13.19
N LEU A 293 9.64 2.26 -13.00
CA LEU A 293 10.44 3.13 -12.13
C LEU A 293 10.45 4.57 -12.68
N ASP A 294 10.55 4.75 -14.00
CA ASP A 294 10.46 6.06 -14.65
C ASP A 294 9.10 6.73 -14.40
N ASP A 295 8.00 5.98 -14.55
CA ASP A 295 6.64 6.47 -14.26
C ASP A 295 6.49 6.94 -12.80
N LEU A 296 7.21 6.29 -11.89
CA LEU A 296 7.16 6.60 -10.47
C LEU A 296 7.92 7.86 -10.08
N LEU A 297 8.80 8.39 -10.93
CA LEU A 297 9.52 9.65 -10.70
C LEU A 297 8.64 10.89 -10.89
N ASN A 298 7.36 10.74 -11.22
CA ASN A 298 6.43 11.86 -11.42
C ASN A 298 6.33 12.83 -10.22
N TRP A 299 6.65 12.40 -8.99
CA TRP A 299 6.68 13.25 -7.82
C TRP A 299 7.76 14.34 -7.91
N GLN A 300 8.79 14.15 -8.74
CA GLN A 300 9.84 15.14 -8.99
C GLN A 300 9.36 16.32 -9.84
N ARG A 301 8.32 16.15 -10.66
CA ARG A 301 7.82 17.24 -11.52
C ARG A 301 7.31 18.44 -10.71
N ASN A 302 6.90 18.19 -9.47
CA ASN A 302 6.33 19.17 -8.55
C ASN A 302 7.41 19.93 -7.76
N GLU A 303 8.69 19.55 -7.90
CA GLU A 303 9.84 20.30 -7.36
C GLU A 303 9.99 21.70 -8.00
N LYS A 304 9.38 21.91 -9.18
CA LYS A 304 9.40 23.18 -9.91
C LYS A 304 8.27 24.14 -9.54
N GLU A 305 7.24 23.71 -8.82
CA GLU A 305 6.11 24.56 -8.42
C GLU A 305 6.22 25.07 -6.98
N ILE A 306 7.14 24.51 -6.18
CA ILE A 306 7.34 24.82 -4.76
C ILE A 306 8.58 25.72 -4.54
N ASN A 307 9.38 25.97 -5.60
CA ASN A 307 10.51 26.91 -5.60
C ASN A 307 10.14 28.25 -6.25
#